data_AF-A0A661ZUF2-F1
#
_entry.id   AF-A0A661ZUF2-F1
#
_cell.length_a   1.000
_cell.length_b   1.000
_cell.length_c   1.000
_cell.angle_alpha   90.00
_cell.angle_beta   90.00
_cell.angle_gamma   90.00
#
_symmetry.space_group_name_H-M   'P 1'
#
loop_
_entity.id
_entity.type
_entity.pdbx_description
1 polymer ?
#
loop_
_entity_poly.entity_id
_entity_poly.type
_entity_poly.pdbx_seq_one_letter_code
_entity_poly.pdbx_strand_id
1 'polypeptide(L)'
;MLMLNVNLLFKNDRIEFPFLAYLIFLNKTLRILIFVSILITLSLYSSSNVYGQESVHNWENSEIFGINKEEAHSTAIPFATFEEAKEAEWKRSPYYKLLNGNWKFNWVPKPADRPENFYKIGYDISEWNEIPVPSNWQMNGYGIPIYVNVKFPFVIVDPPNIPHDNNPVGSYRRDFTIPDNWDDREIFIHFAGVKSAFYIWVNGEKVGYSQGSMTPAEFNLTSYLKKGKNVLAVEVYRWSDGSYIEDQDMWRLSGIYRAVFLFSTPKIHIRDFFIKTD
;
A
#
# COMPACT_ATOMS: atom_id res chain seq x y z
N MET A 1 -58.59 31.81 -3.01
CA MET A 1 -57.45 32.66 -3.40
C MET A 1 -56.25 31.73 -3.50
N LEU A 2 -55.73 31.33 -4.66
CA LEU A 2 -55.87 31.79 -6.03
C LEU A 2 -56.56 30.74 -6.93
N MET A 3 -57.43 31.22 -7.83
CA MET A 3 -57.87 30.48 -9.01
C MET A 3 -56.75 30.50 -10.05
N LEU A 4 -56.41 29.34 -10.62
CA LEU A 4 -55.70 29.26 -11.90
C LEU A 4 -56.71 28.80 -12.95
N ASN A 5 -57.23 29.78 -13.68
CA ASN A 5 -58.03 29.60 -14.89
C ASN A 5 -57.12 29.05 -15.99
N VAL A 6 -57.45 27.88 -16.53
CA VAL A 6 -56.88 27.39 -17.78
C VAL A 6 -58.02 27.36 -18.80
N ASN A 7 -58.03 28.35 -19.69
CA ASN A 7 -58.92 28.39 -20.84
C ASN A 7 -58.54 27.27 -21.82
N LEU A 8 -59.46 26.33 -22.03
CA LEU A 8 -59.38 25.30 -23.07
C LEU A 8 -59.79 25.89 -24.42
N LEU A 9 -58.80 26.20 -25.27
CA LEU A 9 -59.04 26.38 -26.70
C LEU A 9 -59.08 25.00 -27.36
N PHE A 10 -60.29 24.55 -27.67
CA PHE A 10 -60.54 23.29 -28.37
C PHE A 10 -60.14 23.40 -29.85
N LYS A 11 -59.16 22.59 -30.26
CA LYS A 11 -59.06 22.13 -31.65
C LYS A 11 -58.39 20.76 -31.70
N ASN A 12 -59.18 19.78 -32.18
CA ASN A 12 -58.84 18.40 -32.53
C ASN A 12 -58.55 17.40 -31.37
N ASP A 13 -59.60 16.66 -31.03
CA ASP A 13 -59.68 15.27 -30.59
C ASP A 13 -58.37 14.51 -30.25
N ARG A 14 -58.01 14.53 -28.96
CA ARG A 14 -57.75 13.38 -28.06
C ARG A 14 -57.21 13.92 -26.75
N ILE A 15 -57.99 13.83 -25.67
CA ILE A 15 -57.55 14.18 -24.33
C ILE A 15 -56.79 12.97 -23.76
N GLU A 16 -55.46 12.97 -23.84
CA GLU A 16 -54.65 12.04 -23.06
C GLU A 16 -54.58 12.54 -21.61
N PHE A 17 -55.22 11.80 -20.70
CA PHE A 17 -55.06 12.06 -19.27
C PHE A 17 -53.67 11.58 -18.82
N PRO A 18 -52.86 12.42 -18.16
CA PRO A 18 -51.59 11.97 -17.60
C PRO A 18 -51.86 10.86 -16.58
N PHE A 19 -51.01 9.83 -16.56
CA PHE A 19 -51.13 8.60 -15.76
C PHE A 19 -51.52 8.84 -14.27
N LEU A 20 -51.17 9.99 -13.71
CA LEU A 20 -51.56 10.40 -12.35
C LEU A 20 -53.07 10.62 -12.14
N ALA A 21 -53.84 10.99 -13.15
CA ALA A 21 -55.27 11.27 -13.01
C ALA A 21 -56.09 9.99 -12.72
N TYR A 22 -55.63 8.83 -13.22
CA TYR A 22 -56.30 7.54 -13.00
C TYR A 22 -56.19 7.02 -11.56
N LEU A 23 -55.16 7.44 -10.82
CA LEU A 23 -54.95 7.04 -9.42
C LEU A 23 -56.08 7.51 -8.49
N ILE A 24 -56.81 8.57 -8.87
CA ILE A 24 -57.91 9.17 -8.09
C ILE A 24 -59.20 8.33 -8.14
N PHE A 25 -59.30 7.35 -9.04
CA PHE A 25 -60.46 6.45 -9.14
C PHE A 25 -60.23 5.07 -8.51
N LEU A 26 -59.00 4.77 -8.06
CA LEU A 26 -58.69 3.50 -7.40
C LEU A 26 -59.17 3.49 -5.95
N ASN A 27 -59.55 2.32 -5.42
CA ASN A 27 -59.91 2.23 -4.00
C ASN A 27 -58.70 2.51 -3.09
N LYS A 28 -58.96 2.88 -1.83
CA LYS A 28 -57.93 3.30 -0.87
C LYS A 28 -56.84 2.24 -0.67
N THR A 29 -57.21 0.96 -0.63
CA THR A 29 -56.28 -0.16 -0.46
C THR A 29 -55.32 -0.30 -1.64
N LEU A 30 -55.82 -0.14 -2.87
CA LEU A 30 -55.02 -0.26 -4.08
C LEU A 30 -54.05 0.92 -4.26
N ARG A 31 -54.44 2.13 -3.83
CA ARG A 31 -53.51 3.29 -3.79
C ARG A 31 -52.38 3.07 -2.80
N ILE A 32 -52.68 2.52 -1.62
CA ILE A 32 -51.67 2.20 -0.61
C ILE A 32 -50.69 1.16 -1.16
N LEU A 33 -51.18 0.10 -1.83
CA LEU A 33 -50.33 -0.93 -2.43
C LEU A 33 -49.41 -0.38 -3.52
N ILE A 34 -49.91 0.50 -4.39
CA ILE A 34 -49.08 1.16 -5.42
C ILE A 34 -48.03 2.06 -4.78
N PHE A 35 -48.40 2.83 -3.76
CA PHE A 35 -47.47 3.73 -3.07
C PHE A 35 -46.38 2.96 -2.31
N VAL A 36 -46.74 1.84 -1.66
CA VAL A 36 -45.80 0.92 -1.01
C VAL A 36 -44.90 0.25 -2.04
N SER A 37 -45.44 -0.18 -3.18
CA SER A 37 -44.64 -0.76 -4.27
C SER A 37 -43.64 0.23 -4.83
N ILE A 38 -44.02 1.51 -5.01
CA ILE A 38 -43.13 2.59 -5.46
C ILE A 38 -42.06 2.89 -4.42
N LEU A 39 -42.41 2.91 -3.13
CA LEU A 39 -41.45 3.09 -2.04
C LEU A 39 -40.44 1.93 -1.97
N ILE A 40 -40.90 0.69 -2.17
CA ILE A 40 -40.03 -0.49 -2.20
C ILE A 40 -39.12 -0.44 -3.43
N THR A 41 -39.62 -0.10 -4.62
CA THR A 41 -38.76 0.03 -5.81
C THR A 41 -37.78 1.19 -5.71
N LEU A 42 -38.16 2.33 -5.11
CA LEU A 42 -37.20 3.42 -4.82
C LEU A 42 -36.15 3.00 -3.79
N SER A 43 -36.54 2.28 -2.74
CA SER A 43 -35.62 1.71 -1.74
C SER A 43 -34.62 0.73 -2.37
N LEU A 44 -35.10 -0.14 -3.27
CA LEU A 44 -34.25 -1.08 -4.00
C LEU A 44 -33.33 -0.38 -5.00
N TYR A 45 -33.79 0.68 -5.68
CA TYR A 45 -32.96 1.51 -6.58
C TYR A 45 -31.90 2.34 -5.83
N SER A 46 -32.21 2.77 -4.61
CA SER A 46 -31.25 3.49 -3.74
C SER A 46 -30.11 2.57 -3.26
N SER A 47 -30.32 1.26 -3.33
CA SER A 47 -29.36 0.24 -2.88
C SER A 47 -28.38 -0.18 -3.98
N SER A 48 -28.58 0.26 -5.23
CA SER A 48 -27.83 -0.25 -6.39
C SER A 48 -26.89 0.76 -7.06
N ASN A 49 -26.62 1.93 -6.47
CA ASN A 49 -25.74 2.94 -7.07
C ASN A 49 -24.78 3.61 -6.07
N VAL A 50 -24.02 2.80 -5.34
CA VAL A 50 -22.70 3.21 -4.82
C VAL A 50 -21.71 2.07 -5.11
N TYR A 51 -21.44 1.85 -6.39
CA TYR A 51 -20.18 1.24 -6.82
C TYR A 51 -19.26 2.39 -7.23
N GLY A 52 -18.91 3.25 -6.26
CA GLY A 52 -17.62 3.94 -6.37
C GLY A 52 -16.57 2.84 -6.37
N GLN A 53 -15.66 2.85 -7.33
CA GLN A 53 -14.58 1.89 -7.43
C GLN A 53 -13.72 1.99 -6.16
N GLU A 54 -14.06 1.20 -5.14
CA GLU A 54 -13.23 1.04 -3.95
C GLU A 54 -11.90 0.47 -4.44
N SER A 55 -10.85 1.27 -4.31
CA SER A 55 -9.50 0.81 -4.54
C SER A 55 -9.21 -0.34 -3.57
N VAL A 56 -9.23 -1.58 -4.08
CA VAL A 56 -8.98 -2.80 -3.29
C VAL A 56 -7.49 -2.90 -2.89
N HIS A 57 -6.62 -2.19 -3.59
CA HIS A 57 -5.18 -2.27 -3.43
C HIS A 57 -4.61 -1.05 -2.73
N ASN A 58 -3.82 -1.24 -1.67
CA ASN A 58 -3.20 -0.12 -0.95
C ASN A 58 -2.26 0.73 -1.83
N TRP A 59 -1.77 0.18 -2.95
CA TRP A 59 -0.92 0.89 -3.93
C TRP A 59 -1.71 1.66 -5.00
N GLU A 60 -3.04 1.75 -4.86
CA GLU A 60 -3.92 2.64 -5.60
C GLU A 60 -4.86 3.41 -4.65
N ASN A 61 -4.46 3.57 -3.39
CA ASN A 61 -5.26 4.25 -2.38
C ASN A 61 -4.43 5.32 -1.69
N SER A 62 -4.63 6.58 -2.10
CA SER A 62 -3.88 7.73 -1.61
C SER A 62 -4.11 8.03 -0.12
N GLU A 63 -5.15 7.46 0.50
CA GLU A 63 -5.37 7.56 1.94
C GLU A 63 -4.49 6.56 2.73
N ILE A 64 -3.92 5.55 2.06
CA ILE A 64 -3.11 4.49 2.66
C ILE A 64 -1.67 4.56 2.12
N PHE A 65 -0.83 5.35 2.78
CA PHE A 65 0.61 5.40 2.49
C PHE A 65 1.46 4.50 3.40
N GLY A 66 0.86 3.90 4.44
CA GLY A 66 1.54 2.98 5.34
C GLY A 66 0.56 2.16 6.19
N ILE A 67 0.92 0.92 6.50
CA ILE A 67 0.21 0.04 7.44
C ILE A 67 1.23 -0.54 8.40
N ASN A 68 1.02 -0.35 9.71
CA ASN A 68 1.93 -0.76 10.79
C ASN A 68 3.37 -0.23 10.63
N LYS A 69 3.55 0.84 9.85
CA LYS A 69 4.82 1.57 9.75
C LYS A 69 4.97 2.43 11.01
N GLU A 70 6.15 2.38 11.63
CA GLU A 70 6.43 3.20 12.80
C GLU A 70 6.40 4.69 12.44
N GLU A 71 5.95 5.51 13.40
CA GLU A 71 5.96 6.96 13.28
C GLU A 71 7.38 7.47 13.07
N ALA A 72 7.55 8.48 12.20
CA ALA A 72 8.87 9.05 11.92
C ALA A 72 9.56 9.56 13.20
N HIS A 73 10.88 9.42 13.23
CA HIS A 73 11.75 9.88 14.31
C HIS A 73 13.17 10.10 13.80
N SER A 74 14.00 10.76 14.63
CA SER A 74 15.44 10.88 14.40
C SER A 74 16.09 9.50 14.38
N THR A 75 16.92 9.21 13.37
CA THR A 75 17.63 7.93 13.29
C THR A 75 18.58 7.77 14.48
N ALA A 76 18.31 6.79 15.33
CA ALA A 76 19.09 6.49 16.51
C ALA A 76 19.21 4.98 16.68
N ILE A 77 20.44 4.48 16.81
CA ILE A 77 20.69 3.08 17.16
C ILE A 77 21.24 3.04 18.58
N PRO A 78 20.64 2.23 19.48
CA PRO A 78 21.12 2.15 20.84
C PRO A 78 22.52 1.52 20.87
N PHE A 79 23.33 1.92 21.84
CA PHE A 79 24.63 1.31 22.14
C PHE A 79 24.58 0.64 23.52
N ALA A 80 25.51 -0.27 23.82
CA ALA A 80 25.56 -0.92 25.12
C ALA A 80 26.16 0.02 26.19
N THR A 81 27.07 0.90 25.79
CA THR A 81 27.72 1.84 26.71
C THR A 81 27.80 3.26 26.13
N PHE A 82 28.00 4.23 27.01
CA PHE A 82 28.21 5.63 26.62
C PHE A 82 29.51 5.82 25.82
N GLU A 83 30.58 5.11 26.18
CA GLU A 83 31.86 5.23 25.46
C GLU A 83 31.74 4.74 24.01
N GLU A 84 31.03 3.62 23.77
CA GLU A 84 30.71 3.17 22.41
C GLU A 84 29.88 4.22 21.65
N ALA A 85 28.87 4.83 22.30
CA ALA A 85 28.03 5.84 21.68
C ALA A 85 28.82 7.10 21.26
N LYS A 86 29.86 7.44 22.03
CA LYS A 86 30.72 8.60 21.78
C LYS A 86 31.60 8.42 20.54
N GLU A 87 31.92 7.19 20.15
CA GLU A 87 32.64 6.91 18.89
C GLU A 87 31.79 7.24 17.64
N ALA A 88 30.47 7.37 17.78
CA ALA A 88 29.51 7.67 16.70
C ALA A 88 29.48 6.66 15.54
N GLU A 89 30.02 5.46 15.73
CA GLU A 89 30.03 4.38 14.74
C GLU A 89 28.85 3.41 14.94
N TRP A 90 27.63 3.88 14.65
CA TRP A 90 26.36 3.16 14.86
C TRP A 90 26.31 1.72 14.34
N LYS A 91 27.02 1.41 13.25
CA LYS A 91 27.10 0.04 12.69
C LYS A 91 27.89 -0.94 13.56
N ARG A 92 28.66 -0.46 14.53
CA ARG A 92 29.38 -1.28 15.51
C ARG A 92 28.52 -1.61 16.73
N SER A 93 27.33 -1.03 16.86
CA SER A 93 26.44 -1.33 17.96
C SER A 93 26.14 -2.84 18.04
N PRO A 94 26.18 -3.44 19.25
CA PRO A 94 25.75 -4.83 19.44
C PRO A 94 24.24 -5.01 19.23
N TYR A 95 23.50 -3.91 19.05
CA TYR A 95 22.07 -3.86 18.77
C TYR A 95 21.76 -3.49 17.32
N TYR A 96 22.72 -3.64 16.41
CA TYR A 96 22.57 -3.46 14.98
C TYR A 96 22.90 -4.75 14.22
N LYS A 97 22.09 -5.10 13.21
CA LYS A 97 22.37 -6.24 12.32
C LYS A 97 22.04 -5.91 10.87
N LEU A 98 23.05 -5.89 10.00
CA LEU A 98 22.87 -5.66 8.57
C LEU A 98 22.16 -6.86 7.89
N LEU A 99 21.18 -6.56 7.03
CA LEU A 99 20.48 -7.54 6.19
C LEU A 99 20.80 -7.40 4.68
N ASN A 100 21.75 -6.54 4.31
CA ASN A 100 22.28 -6.48 2.95
C ASN A 100 22.93 -7.82 2.51
N GLY A 101 23.20 -7.92 1.21
CA GLY A 101 23.77 -9.09 0.54
C GLY A 101 22.78 -9.68 -0.45
N ASN A 102 22.97 -10.94 -0.82
CA ASN A 102 22.08 -11.59 -1.78
C ASN A 102 20.76 -12.00 -1.14
N TRP A 103 19.66 -11.75 -1.86
CA TRP A 103 18.31 -12.17 -1.50
C TRP A 103 17.75 -13.00 -2.65
N LYS A 104 16.93 -14.02 -2.35
CA LYS A 104 16.18 -14.74 -3.37
C LYS A 104 15.19 -13.79 -4.03
N PHE A 105 15.11 -13.82 -5.35
CA PHE A 105 14.39 -12.82 -6.12
C PHE A 105 13.63 -13.43 -7.29
N ASN A 106 12.38 -12.99 -7.44
CA ASN A 106 11.54 -13.26 -8.58
C ASN A 106 10.98 -11.93 -9.12
N TRP A 107 11.01 -11.77 -10.44
CA TRP A 107 10.50 -10.58 -11.11
C TRP A 107 9.45 -11.00 -12.12
N VAL A 108 8.35 -10.24 -12.16
CA VAL A 108 7.28 -10.44 -13.14
C VAL A 108 6.90 -9.11 -13.79
N PRO A 109 6.43 -9.11 -15.04
CA PRO A 109 6.10 -7.88 -15.75
C PRO A 109 4.77 -7.24 -15.32
N LYS A 110 3.94 -7.92 -14.52
CA LYS A 110 2.67 -7.36 -14.05
C LYS A 110 2.21 -7.99 -12.74
N PRO A 111 1.39 -7.31 -11.92
CA PRO A 111 0.98 -7.80 -10.61
C PRO A 111 0.23 -9.13 -10.64
N ALA A 112 -0.55 -9.40 -11.69
CA ALA A 112 -1.32 -10.64 -11.83
C ALA A 112 -0.44 -11.89 -11.95
N ASP A 113 0.83 -11.75 -12.36
CA ASP A 113 1.75 -12.86 -12.58
C ASP A 113 2.61 -13.15 -11.33
N ARG A 114 2.53 -12.29 -10.29
CA ARG A 114 3.41 -12.39 -9.13
C ARG A 114 3.14 -13.68 -8.34
N PRO A 115 4.15 -14.27 -7.70
CA PRO A 115 3.96 -15.48 -6.91
C PRO A 115 3.22 -15.18 -5.59
N GLU A 116 1.89 -15.11 -5.62
CA GLU A 116 1.07 -14.54 -4.52
C GLU A 116 1.32 -15.16 -3.14
N ASN A 117 1.74 -16.42 -3.07
CA ASN A 117 1.94 -17.15 -1.82
C ASN A 117 3.41 -17.25 -1.38
N PHE A 118 4.34 -16.52 -2.03
CA PHE A 118 5.79 -16.65 -1.80
C PHE A 118 6.23 -16.35 -0.35
N TYR A 119 5.42 -15.57 0.38
CA TYR A 119 5.67 -15.21 1.77
C TYR A 119 5.46 -16.38 2.74
N LYS A 120 4.71 -17.43 2.34
CA LYS A 120 4.41 -18.57 3.22
C LYS A 120 5.65 -19.38 3.54
N ILE A 121 5.73 -19.86 4.78
CA ILE A 121 6.75 -20.82 5.18
C ILE A 121 6.62 -22.07 4.29
N GLY A 122 7.75 -22.55 3.78
CA GLY A 122 7.80 -23.75 2.94
C GLY A 122 7.48 -23.53 1.46
N TYR A 123 7.13 -22.31 1.02
CA TYR A 123 7.04 -22.02 -0.41
C TYR A 123 8.40 -22.28 -1.07
N ASP A 124 8.41 -23.01 -2.18
CA ASP A 124 9.63 -23.39 -2.88
C ASP A 124 10.20 -22.20 -3.67
N ILE A 125 11.44 -21.86 -3.37
CA ILE A 125 12.21 -20.79 -4.01
C ILE A 125 13.55 -21.32 -4.54
N SER A 126 13.68 -22.64 -4.68
CA SER A 126 14.91 -23.28 -5.18
C SER A 126 15.31 -22.71 -6.54
N GLU A 127 14.34 -22.58 -7.45
CA GLU A 127 14.48 -22.02 -8.80
C GLU A 127 14.58 -20.49 -8.86
N TRP A 128 14.48 -19.78 -7.72
CA TRP A 128 14.62 -18.32 -7.73
C TRP A 128 16.09 -17.92 -7.86
N ASN A 129 16.32 -16.90 -8.70
CA ASN A 129 17.59 -16.21 -8.80
C ASN A 129 17.91 -15.48 -7.49
N GLU A 130 19.13 -14.95 -7.41
CA GLU A 130 19.53 -14.02 -6.36
C GLU A 130 19.71 -12.62 -6.93
N ILE A 131 19.46 -11.60 -6.10
CA ILE A 131 19.76 -10.20 -6.41
C ILE A 131 20.52 -9.57 -5.22
N PRO A 132 21.54 -8.71 -5.47
CA PRO A 132 22.16 -7.97 -4.38
C PRO A 132 21.18 -6.94 -3.82
N VAL A 133 21.09 -6.85 -2.50
CA VAL A 133 20.39 -5.80 -1.77
C VAL A 133 21.43 -5.00 -0.98
N PRO A 134 21.49 -3.67 -1.16
CA PRO A 134 20.65 -2.85 -2.01
C PRO A 134 21.00 -2.91 -3.49
N SER A 135 20.00 -2.77 -4.36
CA SER A 135 20.18 -2.45 -5.78
C SER A 135 18.87 -2.00 -6.42
N ASN A 136 18.98 -1.39 -7.60
CA ASN A 136 17.85 -1.30 -8.51
C ASN A 136 17.83 -2.55 -9.42
N TRP A 137 16.69 -3.21 -9.54
CA TRP A 137 16.62 -4.46 -10.30
C TRP A 137 16.92 -4.26 -11.78
N GLN A 138 16.67 -3.07 -12.33
CA GLN A 138 16.99 -2.72 -13.72
C GLN A 138 18.50 -2.78 -14.00
N MET A 139 19.32 -2.49 -12.99
CA MET A 139 20.79 -2.59 -13.11
C MET A 139 21.29 -4.03 -13.01
N ASN A 140 20.39 -4.97 -12.71
CA ASN A 140 20.68 -6.40 -12.59
C ASN A 140 19.96 -7.23 -13.67
N GLY A 141 19.54 -6.60 -14.77
CA GLY A 141 18.97 -7.28 -15.93
C GLY A 141 17.46 -7.49 -15.92
N TYR A 142 16.73 -6.93 -14.95
CA TYR A 142 15.27 -7.08 -14.85
C TYR A 142 14.52 -5.85 -15.35
N GLY A 143 13.62 -6.01 -16.31
CA GLY A 143 12.87 -4.90 -16.88
C GLY A 143 13.75 -3.85 -17.57
N ILE A 144 13.22 -2.63 -17.75
CA ILE A 144 13.85 -1.57 -18.55
C ILE A 144 13.97 -0.29 -17.72
N PRO A 145 15.15 0.34 -17.58
CA PRO A 145 15.29 1.67 -17.00
C PRO A 145 14.70 2.72 -17.95
N ILE A 146 13.88 3.64 -17.43
CA ILE A 146 13.21 4.67 -18.23
C ILE A 146 13.73 6.02 -17.78
N TYR A 147 14.29 6.82 -18.68
CA TYR A 147 14.56 8.23 -18.42
C TYR A 147 13.46 9.08 -19.04
N VAL A 148 12.89 9.99 -18.26
CA VAL A 148 11.88 10.93 -18.71
C VAL A 148 11.88 12.15 -17.79
N ASN A 149 11.64 13.32 -18.38
CA ASN A 149 11.59 14.58 -17.63
C ASN A 149 10.19 14.79 -17.00
N VAL A 150 9.22 15.29 -17.78
CA VAL A 150 7.89 15.72 -17.28
C VAL A 150 6.78 14.68 -17.50
N LYS A 151 6.97 13.72 -18.40
CA LYS A 151 5.93 12.73 -18.68
C LYS A 151 6.05 11.57 -17.69
N PHE A 152 4.92 11.07 -17.20
CA PHE A 152 4.93 9.83 -16.45
C PHE A 152 5.47 8.67 -17.30
N PRO A 153 6.28 7.76 -16.72
CA PRO A 153 6.86 6.62 -17.44
C PRO A 153 5.85 5.48 -17.64
N PHE A 154 4.56 5.75 -17.48
CA PHE A 154 3.45 4.82 -17.54
C PHE A 154 2.20 5.51 -18.09
N VAL A 155 1.23 4.72 -18.56
CA VAL A 155 -0.06 5.25 -19.01
C VAL A 155 -0.82 5.74 -17.78
N ILE A 156 -1.19 7.03 -17.78
CA ILE A 156 -2.01 7.60 -16.72
C ILE A 156 -3.39 6.94 -16.80
N VAL A 157 -3.83 6.37 -15.68
CA VAL A 157 -5.18 5.83 -15.48
C VAL A 157 -5.76 6.62 -14.33
N ASP A 158 -6.83 7.38 -14.58
CA ASP A 158 -7.53 8.27 -13.64
C ASP A 158 -7.00 8.19 -12.18
N PRO A 159 -6.09 9.08 -11.75
CA PRO A 159 -5.43 8.98 -10.45
C PRO A 159 -6.46 8.81 -9.31
N PRO A 160 -6.23 7.92 -8.33
CA PRO A 160 -4.95 7.31 -7.95
C PRO A 160 -4.59 5.99 -8.66
N ASN A 161 -5.35 5.56 -9.69
CA ASN A 161 -5.14 4.26 -10.33
C ASN A 161 -3.81 4.17 -11.11
N ILE A 162 -3.30 2.96 -11.27
CA ILE A 162 -2.03 2.63 -11.93
C ILE A 162 -2.29 1.56 -13.02
N PRO A 163 -1.51 1.48 -14.11
CA PRO A 163 -1.68 0.41 -15.10
C PRO A 163 -1.35 -0.97 -14.51
N HIS A 164 -2.28 -1.92 -14.62
CA HIS A 164 -2.07 -3.30 -14.11
C HIS A 164 -1.43 -4.23 -15.15
N ASP A 165 -1.47 -3.88 -16.43
CA ASP A 165 -0.91 -4.67 -17.53
C ASP A 165 0.62 -4.52 -17.66
N ASN A 166 1.18 -3.42 -17.12
CA ASN A 166 2.61 -3.13 -17.09
C ASN A 166 3.01 -2.42 -15.80
N ASN A 167 2.79 -3.09 -14.66
CA ASN A 167 3.35 -2.72 -13.36
C ASN A 167 4.23 -3.86 -12.82
N PRO A 168 5.46 -4.03 -13.36
CA PRO A 168 6.45 -4.92 -12.81
C PRO A 168 6.53 -5.00 -11.27
N VAL A 169 6.58 -6.24 -10.77
CA VAL A 169 6.67 -6.57 -9.35
C VAL A 169 7.94 -7.37 -9.09
N GLY A 170 8.67 -7.00 -8.04
CA GLY A 170 9.80 -7.75 -7.51
C GLY A 170 9.46 -8.40 -6.17
N SER A 171 9.48 -9.74 -6.12
CA SER A 171 9.31 -10.52 -4.90
C SER A 171 10.69 -10.91 -4.35
N TYR A 172 10.99 -10.49 -3.12
CA TYR A 172 12.26 -10.72 -2.44
C TYR A 172 12.05 -11.64 -1.24
N ARG A 173 12.95 -12.60 -1.02
CA ARG A 173 12.93 -13.46 0.17
C ARG A 173 14.32 -13.66 0.75
N ARG A 174 14.43 -13.61 2.07
CA ARG A 174 15.68 -13.80 2.79
C ARG A 174 15.47 -14.50 4.12
N ASP A 175 16.35 -15.44 4.40
CA ASP A 175 16.47 -16.03 5.73
C ASP A 175 17.41 -15.21 6.62
N PHE A 176 17.09 -15.11 7.90
CA PHE A 176 17.94 -14.43 8.88
C PHE A 176 17.79 -15.02 10.28
N THR A 177 18.72 -14.68 11.17
CA THR A 177 18.68 -15.03 12.60
C THR A 177 18.80 -13.78 13.45
N ILE A 178 18.20 -13.82 14.64
CA ILE A 178 18.34 -12.78 15.65
C ILE A 178 19.55 -13.12 16.53
N PRO A 179 20.41 -12.14 16.87
CA PRO A 179 21.50 -12.34 17.83
C PRO A 179 20.98 -12.73 19.22
N ASP A 180 21.66 -13.65 19.92
CA ASP A 180 21.22 -14.15 21.24
C ASP A 180 21.15 -13.04 22.31
N ASN A 181 21.97 -12.00 22.18
CA ASN A 181 21.95 -10.85 23.09
C ASN A 181 20.74 -9.91 22.88
N TRP A 182 19.77 -10.30 22.04
CA TRP A 182 18.54 -9.54 21.80
C TRP A 182 17.30 -10.11 22.50
N ASP A 183 17.46 -11.15 23.33
CA ASP A 183 16.36 -11.70 24.12
C ASP A 183 15.70 -10.63 25.02
N ASP A 184 14.36 -10.70 25.13
CA ASP A 184 13.50 -9.76 25.87
C ASP A 184 13.53 -8.28 25.41
N ARG A 185 14.06 -8.02 24.22
CA ARG A 185 14.08 -6.70 23.60
C ARG A 185 13.03 -6.55 22.52
N GLU A 186 12.76 -5.30 22.12
CA GLU A 186 12.00 -5.01 20.91
C GLU A 186 12.94 -5.02 19.71
N ILE A 187 12.44 -5.53 18.58
CA ILE A 187 13.23 -5.71 17.37
C ILE A 187 12.50 -5.05 16.21
N PHE A 188 13.19 -4.15 15.53
CA PHE A 188 12.67 -3.38 14.41
C PHE A 188 13.46 -3.73 13.16
N ILE A 189 12.79 -3.69 12.02
CA ILE A 189 13.46 -3.67 10.71
C ILE A 189 13.39 -2.27 10.13
N HIS A 190 14.51 -1.82 9.56
CA HIS A 190 14.63 -0.54 8.89
C HIS A 190 14.96 -0.76 7.41
N PHE A 191 14.06 -0.30 6.53
CA PHE A 191 14.33 -0.14 5.11
C PHE A 191 14.67 1.31 4.83
N ALA A 192 15.93 1.60 4.49
CA ALA A 192 16.37 2.98 4.25
C ALA A 192 15.81 3.60 2.94
N GLY A 193 15.22 2.78 2.06
CA GLY A 193 14.58 3.20 0.82
C GLY A 193 14.20 2.01 -0.07
N VAL A 194 12.93 1.98 -0.47
CA VAL A 194 12.34 1.01 -1.39
C VAL A 194 11.48 1.78 -2.40
N LYS A 195 11.59 1.47 -3.69
CA LYS A 195 10.84 2.20 -4.73
C LYS A 195 9.93 1.25 -5.54
N SER A 196 8.64 1.54 -5.70
CA SER A 196 7.87 2.73 -5.21
C SER A 196 7.05 2.45 -3.95
N ALA A 197 6.54 1.23 -3.81
CA ALA A 197 5.75 0.79 -2.67
C ALA A 197 5.99 -0.70 -2.39
N PHE A 198 5.80 -1.13 -1.15
CA PHE A 198 6.03 -2.53 -0.80
C PHE A 198 5.19 -3.05 0.35
N TYR A 199 4.92 -4.35 0.30
CA TYR A 199 4.41 -5.12 1.43
C TYR A 199 5.53 -5.93 2.07
N ILE A 200 5.38 -6.22 3.36
CA ILE A 200 6.33 -6.99 4.15
C ILE A 200 5.63 -8.10 4.94
N TRP A 201 6.26 -9.27 4.97
CA TRP A 201 5.88 -10.41 5.79
C TRP A 201 7.09 -10.98 6.52
N VAL A 202 6.85 -11.49 7.73
CA VAL A 202 7.82 -12.25 8.50
C VAL A 202 7.19 -13.57 8.92
N ASN A 203 7.88 -14.68 8.65
CA ASN A 203 7.42 -16.03 8.97
C ASN A 203 6.01 -16.36 8.45
N GLY A 204 5.64 -15.81 7.28
CA GLY A 204 4.33 -16.03 6.66
C GLY A 204 3.22 -15.09 7.12
N GLU A 205 3.47 -14.25 8.13
CA GLU A 205 2.51 -13.31 8.66
C GLU A 205 2.73 -11.91 8.08
N LYS A 206 1.64 -11.23 7.69
CA LYS A 206 1.71 -9.89 7.10
C LYS A 206 2.05 -8.89 8.19
N VAL A 207 3.17 -8.19 8.02
CA VAL A 207 3.64 -7.18 8.96
C VAL A 207 3.05 -5.82 8.61
N GLY A 208 3.10 -5.41 7.34
CA GLY A 208 2.73 -4.05 6.97
C GLY A 208 2.87 -3.71 5.49
N TYR A 209 2.81 -2.40 5.21
CA TYR A 209 2.90 -1.80 3.90
C TYR A 209 3.53 -0.39 4.00
N SER A 210 4.24 0.07 2.97
CA SER A 210 4.73 1.46 2.90
C SER A 210 4.79 1.99 1.46
N GLN A 211 4.52 3.28 1.34
CA GLN A 211 4.85 4.14 0.21
C GLN A 211 5.86 5.22 0.62
N GLY A 212 6.34 6.00 -0.35
CA GLY A 212 7.32 7.07 -0.17
C GLY A 212 8.74 6.53 -0.30
N SER A 213 9.32 6.64 -1.50
CA SER A 213 10.56 5.94 -1.81
C SER A 213 11.81 6.54 -1.16
N MET A 214 11.79 7.83 -0.85
CA MET A 214 12.97 8.61 -0.48
C MET A 214 13.25 8.68 1.02
N THR A 215 12.32 8.23 1.86
CA THR A 215 12.42 8.19 3.33
C THR A 215 12.33 6.76 3.84
N PRO A 216 12.83 6.48 5.06
CA PRO A 216 12.83 5.12 5.57
C PRO A 216 11.42 4.60 5.89
N ALA A 217 11.31 3.28 5.99
CA ALA A 217 10.17 2.57 6.55
C ALA A 217 10.64 1.61 7.62
N GLU A 218 10.07 1.75 8.83
CA GLU A 218 10.38 0.90 9.98
C GLU A 218 9.13 0.15 10.42
N PHE A 219 9.33 -1.08 10.90
CA PHE A 219 8.27 -1.94 11.42
C PHE A 219 8.76 -2.68 12.66
N ASN A 220 7.98 -2.67 13.75
CA ASN A 220 8.21 -3.55 14.89
C ASN A 220 7.94 -5.02 14.51
N LEU A 221 8.99 -5.85 14.55
CA LEU A 221 8.93 -7.27 14.21
C LEU A 221 8.75 -8.19 15.42
N THR A 222 8.76 -7.65 16.64
CA THR A 222 8.89 -8.44 17.88
C THR A 222 7.90 -9.59 17.97
N SER A 223 6.62 -9.37 17.63
CA SER A 223 5.57 -10.39 17.68
C SER A 223 5.62 -11.44 16.57
N TYR A 224 6.36 -11.17 15.48
CA TYR A 224 6.41 -12.04 14.29
C TYR A 224 7.62 -12.98 14.30
N LEU A 225 8.56 -12.77 15.23
CA LEU A 225 9.83 -13.48 15.29
C LEU A 225 9.73 -14.77 16.09
N LYS A 226 10.55 -15.75 15.70
CA LYS A 226 10.76 -17.00 16.44
C LYS A 226 12.25 -17.23 16.71
N LYS A 227 12.55 -18.10 17.67
CA LYS A 227 13.93 -18.51 17.95
C LYS A 227 14.56 -19.18 16.73
N GLY A 228 15.84 -18.88 16.50
CA GLY A 228 16.61 -19.43 15.37
C GLY A 228 16.29 -18.73 14.04
N LYS A 229 16.03 -19.55 13.00
CA LYS A 229 15.89 -19.09 11.61
C LYS A 229 14.51 -18.47 11.37
N ASN A 230 14.50 -17.23 10.90
CA ASN A 230 13.33 -16.46 10.49
C ASN A 230 13.34 -16.23 8.98
N VAL A 231 12.16 -16.07 8.39
CA VAL A 231 11.98 -15.79 6.95
C VAL A 231 11.41 -14.39 6.79
N LEU A 232 12.08 -13.53 6.02
CA LEU A 232 11.59 -12.23 5.57
C LEU A 232 11.16 -12.33 4.11
N ALA A 233 9.99 -11.80 3.79
CA ALA A 233 9.49 -11.68 2.43
C ALA A 233 9.01 -10.25 2.16
N VAL A 234 9.33 -9.72 0.98
CA VAL A 234 9.01 -8.34 0.58
C VAL A 234 8.50 -8.35 -0.87
N GLU A 235 7.37 -7.71 -1.12
CA GLU A 235 6.78 -7.57 -2.46
C GLU A 235 6.83 -6.10 -2.86
N VAL A 236 7.61 -5.76 -3.88
CA VAL A 236 7.87 -4.38 -4.30
C VAL A 236 7.21 -4.12 -5.65
N TYR A 237 6.36 -3.11 -5.69
CA TYR A 237 5.72 -2.61 -6.91
C TYR A 237 6.55 -1.45 -7.47
N ARG A 238 6.72 -1.40 -8.79
CA ARG A 238 7.43 -0.29 -9.43
C ARG A 238 6.57 0.95 -9.61
N TRP A 239 5.25 0.80 -9.65
CA TRP A 239 4.30 1.89 -9.68
C TRP A 239 3.23 1.69 -8.61
N SER A 240 2.88 2.80 -7.97
CA SER A 240 1.81 2.96 -6.98
C SER A 240 1.21 4.35 -7.14
N ASP A 241 0.12 4.67 -6.46
CA ASP A 241 -0.45 6.02 -6.43
C ASP A 241 0.59 7.09 -6.01
N GLY A 242 1.49 6.76 -5.07
CA GLY A 242 2.63 7.61 -4.72
C GLY A 242 3.58 7.93 -5.89
N SER A 243 3.53 7.20 -7.01
CA SER A 243 4.31 7.52 -8.21
C SER A 243 3.85 8.82 -8.89
N TYR A 244 2.59 9.23 -8.70
CA TYR A 244 2.09 10.51 -9.22
C TYR A 244 2.77 11.72 -8.57
N ILE A 245 3.33 11.56 -7.36
CA ILE A 245 4.07 12.62 -6.64
C ILE A 245 5.60 12.41 -6.66
N GLU A 246 6.10 11.43 -7.44
CA GLU A 246 7.52 11.12 -7.61
C GLU A 246 7.98 11.31 -9.08
N ASP A 247 7.59 12.44 -9.69
CA ASP A 247 7.83 12.77 -11.11
C ASP A 247 9.04 13.69 -11.34
N GLN A 248 10.16 13.47 -10.64
CA GLN A 248 11.39 14.26 -10.85
C GLN A 248 12.04 13.97 -12.21
N ASP A 249 12.79 14.92 -12.79
CA ASP A 249 13.59 14.72 -14.01
C ASP A 249 14.77 13.77 -13.75
N MET A 250 14.52 12.46 -13.88
CA MET A 250 15.49 11.41 -13.52
C MET A 250 15.18 10.04 -14.14
N TRP A 251 16.08 9.09 -13.91
CA TRP A 251 15.86 7.68 -14.20
C TRP A 251 14.79 7.06 -13.28
N ARG A 252 13.83 6.36 -13.87
CA ARG A 252 12.70 5.68 -13.23
C ARG A 252 13.07 4.22 -12.96
N LEU A 253 13.68 4.00 -11.80
CA LEU A 253 14.17 2.71 -11.31
C LEU A 253 13.31 2.16 -10.15
N SER A 254 13.62 0.97 -9.64
CA SER A 254 12.79 0.27 -8.64
C SER A 254 13.57 -0.73 -7.80
N GLY A 255 12.95 -1.21 -6.73
CA GLY A 255 13.51 -2.24 -5.85
C GLY A 255 13.97 -1.70 -4.51
N ILE A 256 14.60 -2.57 -3.73
CA ILE A 256 15.20 -2.25 -2.43
C ILE A 256 16.58 -1.62 -2.70
N TYR A 257 16.61 -0.30 -2.85
CA TYR A 257 17.75 0.43 -3.41
C TYR A 257 18.64 1.12 -2.35
N ARG A 258 18.25 1.05 -1.07
CA ARG A 258 19.09 1.42 0.08
C ARG A 258 19.12 0.30 1.11
N ALA A 259 20.02 0.45 2.09
CA ALA A 259 20.32 -0.60 3.06
C ALA A 259 19.08 -1.09 3.82
N VAL A 260 19.11 -2.37 4.18
CA VAL A 260 18.17 -2.99 5.10
C VAL A 260 18.94 -3.50 6.31
N PHE A 261 18.44 -3.22 7.51
CA PHE A 261 19.03 -3.72 8.73
C PHE A 261 17.97 -3.92 9.82
N LEU A 262 18.31 -4.71 10.82
CA LEU A 262 17.57 -4.80 12.06
C LEU A 262 18.27 -3.97 13.12
N PHE A 263 17.48 -3.46 14.06
CA PHE A 263 18.01 -2.94 15.31
C PHE A 263 17.12 -3.33 16.48
N SER A 264 17.67 -3.25 17.70
CA SER A 264 16.94 -3.67 18.89
C SER A 264 17.04 -2.69 20.05
N THR A 265 15.90 -2.36 20.63
CA THR A 265 15.77 -1.45 21.78
C THR A 265 15.24 -2.20 23.01
N PRO A 266 15.53 -1.72 24.23
CA PRO A 266 14.77 -2.18 25.39
C PRO A 266 13.30 -1.76 25.28
N LYS A 267 12.40 -2.48 25.97
CA LYS A 267 10.95 -2.20 25.98
C LYS A 267 10.60 -0.75 26.39
N ILE A 268 11.48 -0.11 27.16
CA ILE A 268 11.39 1.32 27.49
C ILE A 268 12.64 1.97 26.92
N HIS A 269 12.46 2.81 25.91
CA HIS A 269 13.55 3.48 25.21
C HIS A 269 13.16 4.91 24.80
N ILE A 270 14.17 5.70 24.46
CA ILE A 270 13.96 7.02 23.84
C ILE A 270 13.60 6.78 22.37
N ARG A 271 12.37 7.13 21.99
CA ARG A 271 11.88 6.97 20.62
C ARG A 271 12.40 8.05 19.68
N ASP A 272 12.41 9.29 20.16
CA ASP A 272 12.81 10.46 19.37
C ASP A 272 13.40 11.55 20.28
N PHE A 273 14.19 12.44 19.68
CA PHE A 273 14.75 13.61 20.35
C PHE A 273 14.90 14.76 19.35
N PHE A 274 14.86 15.99 19.86
CA PHE A 274 15.05 17.19 19.06
C PHE A 274 16.03 18.13 19.77
N ILE A 275 17.06 18.59 19.06
CA ILE A 275 18.09 19.48 19.60
C ILE A 275 18.00 20.81 18.85
N LYS A 276 17.94 21.90 19.63
CA LYS A 276 18.00 23.27 19.13
C LYS A 276 19.12 24.01 19.88
N THR A 277 19.99 24.68 19.15
CA THR A 277 21.03 25.56 19.68
C THR A 277 20.75 27.00 19.26
N ASP A 278 21.16 27.96 20.08
CA ASP A 278 21.05 29.40 19.82
C ASP A 278 22.34 29.97 19.21
#